data_AF-A0A2D5G2P7-F1
#
_entry.id   AF-A0A2D5G2P7-F1
#
_cell.length_a   1.000
_cell.length_b   1.000
_cell.length_c   1.000
_cell.angle_alpha   90.00
_cell.angle_beta   90.00
_cell.angle_gamma   90.00
#
_symmetry.space_group_name_H-M   'P 1'
#
loop_
_entity.id
_entity.type
_entity.pdbx_description
1 polymer ?
#
loop_
_entity_poly.entity_id
_entity_poly.type
_entity_poly.pdbx_seq_one_letter_code
_entity_poly.pdbx_strand_id
1 'polypeptide(L)' 'MPLRKLKEGEIAIFEHAHISKCREYWQFQIWLEREGKYARKSLRPRSENTAIERAKQMYFEIFANE' A
#
# COMPACT_ATOMS: atom_id res chain seq x y z
N MET A 1 -3.35 -10.65 -10.54
CA MET A 1 -4.35 -9.84 -11.31
C MET A 1 -3.71 -8.51 -11.66
N PRO A 2 -3.76 -8.04 -12.93
CA PRO A 2 -3.07 -6.82 -13.30
C PRO A 2 -3.78 -5.63 -12.65
N LEU A 3 -2.95 -4.74 -12.09
CA LEU A 3 -3.32 -3.59 -11.28
C LEU A 3 -4.52 -2.85 -11.86
N ARG A 4 -5.61 -2.81 -11.08
CA ARG A 4 -6.72 -1.90 -11.28
C ARG A 4 -6.14 -0.50 -11.54
N LYS A 5 -6.58 0.17 -12.61
CA LYS A 5 -6.08 1.49 -13.01
C LYS A 5 -5.96 2.40 -11.78
N LEU A 6 -4.73 2.71 -11.40
CA LEU A 6 -4.40 3.66 -10.33
C LEU A 6 -5.02 5.00 -10.73
N LYS A 7 -5.90 5.52 -9.89
CA LYS A 7 -6.52 6.83 -10.07
C LYS A 7 -5.52 7.92 -9.73
N GLU A 8 -5.84 9.14 -10.15
CA GLU A 8 -5.09 10.34 -9.80
C GLU A 8 -5.03 10.50 -8.27
N GLY A 9 -3.83 10.44 -7.70
CA GLY A 9 -3.60 10.44 -6.24
C GLY A 9 -3.33 9.06 -5.62
N GLU A 10 -3.22 8.01 -6.42
CA GLU A 10 -2.70 6.70 -6.01
C GLU A 10 -1.24 6.55 -6.46
N ILE A 11 -0.36 6.23 -5.52
CA ILE A 11 1.07 6.05 -5.75
C ILE A 11 1.38 4.56 -5.64
N ALA A 12 1.84 3.95 -6.74
CA ALA A 12 2.37 2.60 -6.70
C ALA A 12 3.69 2.62 -5.92
N ILE A 13 3.81 1.76 -4.90
CA ILE A 13 5.07 1.57 -4.16
C ILE A 13 5.82 0.35 -4.72
N PHE A 14 5.10 -0.73 -5.03
CA PHE A 14 5.63 -1.98 -5.60
C PHE A 14 4.65 -2.56 -6.63
N GLU A 15 5.05 -3.63 -7.34
CA GLU A 15 4.21 -4.35 -8.31
C GLU A 15 2.88 -4.84 -7.73
N HIS A 16 2.85 -5.19 -6.44
CA HIS A 16 1.64 -5.67 -5.75
C HIS A 16 1.11 -4.71 -4.69
N ALA A 17 1.72 -3.53 -4.49
CA ALA A 17 1.38 -2.61 -3.41
C ALA A 17 1.23 -1.17 -3.89
N HIS A 18 0.12 -0.54 -3.51
CA HIS A 18 -0.16 0.86 -3.78
C HIS A 18 -0.65 1.60 -2.54
N ILE A 19 -0.38 2.90 -2.49
CA ILE A 19 -0.96 3.80 -1.51
C ILE A 19 -1.94 4.74 -2.18
N SER A 20 -3.08 4.96 -1.55
CA SER A 20 -4.11 5.89 -2.03
C SER A 20 -4.29 6.98 -0.98
N LYS A 21 -4.21 8.25 -1.40
CA LYS A 21 -4.50 9.37 -0.49
C LYS A 21 -6.01 9.51 -0.30
N CYS A 22 -6.50 9.22 0.91
CA CYS A 22 -7.82 9.64 1.34
C CYS A 22 -7.71 11.04 1.97
N ARG A 23 -8.82 11.78 2.06
CA ARG A 23 -8.83 13.22 2.42
C ARG A 23 -7.94 13.57 3.62
N GLU A 24 -7.92 12.73 4.65
CA GLU A 24 -7.19 12.99 5.90
C GLU A 24 -6.10 11.95 6.23
N TYR A 25 -6.03 10.84 5.49
CA TYR A 25 -5.12 9.74 5.80
C TYR A 25 -4.76 8.97 4.54
N TRP A 26 -3.65 8.25 4.59
CA TRP A 26 -3.22 7.40 3.49
C TRP A 26 -3.74 5.98 3.70
N GLN A 27 -4.07 5.30 2.61
CA GLN A 27 -4.47 3.90 2.65
C GLN A 27 -3.45 3.09 1.90
N PHE A 28 -2.79 2.19 2.61
CA PHE A 28 -1.95 1.17 2.01
C PHE A 28 -2.82 -0.02 1.62
N GLN A 29 -2.67 -0.46 0.38
CA GLN A 29 -3.25 -1.69 -0.12
C GLN A 29 -2.17 -2.52 -0.76
N ILE A 30 -2.11 -3.79 -0.39
CA ILE A 30 -1.24 -4.79 -0.99
C ILE A 30 -2.07 -5.98 -1.40
N TRP A 31 -1.79 -6.53 -2.57
CA TRP A 31 -2.31 -7.81 -3.01
C TRP A 31 -1.37 -8.92 -2.56
N LEU A 32 -1.87 -9.80 -1.70
CA LEU A 32 -1.16 -11.00 -1.27
C LEU A 32 -1.54 -12.13 -2.22
N GLU A 33 -0.64 -12.46 -3.16
CA GLU A 33 -0.88 -13.51 -4.14
C GLU A 33 -1.06 -14.88 -3.49
N ARG A 34 -0.35 -15.14 -2.38
CA ARG A 34 -0.45 -16.39 -1.62
C ARG A 34 -1.82 -16.62 -1.00
N GLU A 35 -2.46 -15.57 -0.47
CA GLU A 35 -3.81 -15.66 0.10
C GLU A 35 -4.92 -15.33 -0.91
N GLY A 36 -4.59 -14.79 -2.08
CA GLY A 36 -5.56 -14.30 -3.06
C GLY A 36 -6.42 -13.15 -2.52
N LYS A 37 -5.86 -12.34 -1.60
CA LYS A 37 -6.60 -11.29 -0.88
C LYS A 37 -5.86 -9.96 -0.89
N TYR A 38 -6.63 -8.88 -0.78
CA TYR A 38 -6.08 -7.56 -0.49
C TYR A 38 -5.92 -7.40 1.02
N ALA A 39 -4.68 -7.17 1.47
CA ALA A 39 -4.46 -6.59 2.78
C ALA A 39 -4.57 -5.07 2.67
N ARG A 40 -5.41 -4.47 3.52
CA ARG A 40 -5.63 -3.01 3.58
C ARG A 40 -5.20 -2.52 4.96
N LYS A 41 -4.37 -1.48 5.00
CA LYS A 41 -3.92 -0.87 6.25
C LYS A 41 -3.96 0.65 6.14
N SER A 42 -4.58 1.29 7.14
CA SER A 42 -4.67 2.74 7.18
C SER A 42 -3.36 3.33 7.71
N LEU A 43 -2.70 4.13 6.89
CA LEU A 43 -1.53 4.92 7.22
C LEU A 43 -1.99 6.30 7.73
N ARG A 44 -1.73 6.58 9.02
CA ARG A 44 -2.00 7.91 9.60
C ARG A 44 -1.07 9.08 9.18
N PRO A 45 0.19 8.91 8.70
CA PRO A 45 1.05 10.07 8.45
C PRO A 45 0.45 10.97 7.36
N ARG A 46 0.53 12.30 7.54
CA ARG A 46 0.02 13.27 6.54
C ARG A 46 0.99 13.47 5.37
N SER A 47 2.28 13.26 5.61
CA SER A 47 3.36 13.41 4.63
C SER A 47 3.48 12.19 3.72
N GLU A 48 3.56 12.44 2.40
CA GLU A 48 3.72 11.41 1.37
C GLU A 48 4.99 10.57 1.57
N ASN A 49 6.14 11.21 1.77
CA ASN A 49 7.41 10.52 2.04
C ASN A 49 7.31 9.54 3.21
N THR A 50 6.73 9.97 4.33
CA THR A 50 6.54 9.12 5.51
C THR A 50 5.56 7.98 5.26
N ALA A 51 4.53 8.20 4.43
CA ALA A 51 3.60 7.15 4.02
C ALA A 51 4.30 6.10 3.15
N ILE A 52 5.17 6.52 2.22
CA ILE A 52 5.97 5.63 1.36
C ILE A 52 6.94 4.78 2.20
N GLU A 53 7.68 5.39 3.13
CA GLU A 53 8.62 4.64 3.96
C GLU A 53 7.93 3.61 4.86
N ARG A 54 6.81 3.98 5.49
CA ARG A 54 6.01 3.03 6.27
C ARG A 54 5.37 1.93 5.42
N ALA A 55 4.94 2.26 4.21
CA ALA A 55 4.41 1.27 3.27
C ALA A 55 5.50 0.24 2.91
N LYS A 56 6.74 0.69 2.68
CA LYS A 56 7.88 -0.20 2.45
C LYS A 56 8.18 -1.08 3.67
N GLN A 57 8.25 -0.50 4.86
CA GLN A 57 8.46 -1.29 6.08
C GLN A 57 7.37 -2.35 6.27
N MET A 58 6.10 -1.98 6.11
CA MET A 58 5.00 -2.94 6.23
C MET A 58 5.03 -4.02 5.15
N TYR A 59 5.43 -3.68 3.92
CA TYR A 59 5.64 -4.66 2.87
C TYR A 59 6.68 -5.69 3.31
N PHE A 60 7.84 -5.24 3.80
CA PHE A 60 8.88 -6.12 4.32
C PHE A 60 8.41 -6.94 5.52
N GLU A 61 7.65 -6.36 6.46
CA GLU A 61 7.11 -7.11 7.60
C GLU A 61 6.14 -8.21 7.16
N ILE A 62 5.27 -7.93 6.19
CA ILE A 62 4.33 -8.94 5.67
C ILE A 62 5.07 -10.04 4.91
N PHE A 63 6.07 -9.67 4.10
CA PHE A 63 6.84 -10.61 3.29
C PHE A 63 7.89 -11.39 4.10
N ALA A 64 8.43 -10.81 5.17
CA ALA A 64 9.38 -11.47 6.06
C ALA A 64 8.68 -12.39 7.07
N ASN A 65 7.40 -12.16 7.34
CA ASN A 65 6.57 -13.01 8.20
C ASN A 65 5.78 -14.06 7.38
N GLU A 66 6.10 -14.19 6.09
CA GLU A 66 5.56 -15.17 5.13
C GLU A 66 6.48 -16.41 5.02
#